data_AF-T1B8T8-F1
#
_entry.id   AF-T1B8T8-F1
#
_cell.length_a   1.000
_cell.length_b   1.000
_cell.length_c   1.000
_cell.angle_alpha   90.00
_cell.angle_beta   90.00
_cell.angle_gamma   90.00
#
_symmetry.space_group_name_H-M   'P 1'
#
loop_
_entity.id
_entity.type
_entity.pdbx_description
1 polymer ?
#
loop_
_entity_poly.entity_id
_entity_poly.type
_entity_poly.pdbx_seq_one_letter_code
_entity_poly.pdbx_strand_id
1 'polypeptide(L)'
;GVLHAALLAWVFFPTAHATGVALLSAAALNLWRLLRWRGAATRSETLLLVLHVGFAWLVLGVAALGFATLDAAFPLDAAIHSLTVGAVGTMILAVMTRVSRGHTGRALSADGPTILIYALIILAACARIAAALAGEPTDLLILAAALWVAAFGLFAMRYAPLLLRPRNAGSSTQATTGPSRFGQTGIGTAPHSGP
;
A
#
# COMPACT_ATOMS: atom_id res chain seq x y z
N GLY A 1 7.38 0.77 20.42
CA GLY A 1 5.93 0.95 20.64
C GLY A 1 5.29 -0.37 21.07
N VAL A 2 4.10 -0.35 21.67
CA VAL A 2 3.44 -1.55 22.27
C VAL A 2 3.44 -2.78 21.34
N LEU A 3 3.11 -2.59 20.05
CA LEU A 3 3.13 -3.68 19.06
C LEU A 3 4.50 -4.36 18.91
N HIS A 4 5.58 -3.57 18.81
CA HIS A 4 6.93 -4.12 18.62
C HIS A 4 7.38 -4.88 19.86
N ALA A 5 7.08 -4.35 21.06
CA ALA A 5 7.39 -5.01 22.31
C ALA A 5 6.61 -6.35 22.43
N ALA A 6 5.33 -6.37 22.06
CA ALA A 6 4.52 -7.58 22.07
C ALA A 6 5.02 -8.64 21.07
N LEU A 7 5.40 -8.23 19.85
CA LEU A 7 5.99 -9.14 18.86
C LEU A 7 7.36 -9.68 19.30
N LEU A 8 8.21 -8.84 19.89
CA LEU A 8 9.49 -9.29 20.46
C LEU A 8 9.27 -10.26 21.62
N ALA A 9 8.32 -9.96 22.53
CA ALA A 9 7.95 -10.87 23.59
C ALA A 9 7.45 -12.20 23.04
N TRP A 10 6.69 -12.20 21.94
CA TRP A 10 6.23 -13.42 21.27
C TRP A 10 7.36 -14.25 20.68
N VAL A 11 8.40 -13.63 20.14
CA VAL A 11 9.58 -14.35 19.64
C VAL A 11 10.29 -15.14 20.75
N PHE A 12 10.44 -14.56 21.95
CA PHE A 12 11.17 -15.19 23.05
C PHE A 12 10.28 -16.03 23.99
N PHE A 13 9.00 -15.67 24.09
CA PHE A 13 8.03 -16.28 25.01
C PHE A 13 6.69 -16.54 24.28
N PRO A 14 6.68 -17.41 23.25
CA PRO A 14 5.53 -17.59 22.34
C PRO A 14 4.32 -18.27 22.98
N THR A 15 4.48 -18.91 24.14
CA THR A 15 3.42 -19.62 24.88
C THR A 15 3.03 -18.90 26.18
N ALA A 16 3.68 -17.77 26.50
CA ALA A 16 3.39 -17.06 27.74
C ALA A 16 2.06 -16.31 27.65
N HIS A 17 1.19 -16.51 28.64
CA HIS A 17 -0.11 -15.84 28.69
C HIS A 17 0.01 -14.29 28.64
N ALA A 18 1.03 -13.74 29.30
CA ALA A 18 1.32 -12.29 29.27
C ALA A 18 1.61 -11.79 27.84
N THR A 19 2.30 -12.58 27.02
CA THR A 19 2.55 -12.27 25.60
C THR A 19 1.25 -12.19 24.82
N GLY A 20 0.35 -13.16 24.99
CA GLY A 20 -0.95 -13.18 24.31
C GLY A 20 -1.79 -11.94 24.64
N VAL A 21 -1.88 -11.58 25.92
CA VAL A 21 -2.57 -10.36 26.38
C VAL A 21 -1.92 -9.09 25.81
N ALA A 22 -0.59 -9.03 25.75
CA ALA A 22 0.13 -7.91 25.16
C ALA A 22 -0.14 -7.77 23.66
N LEU A 23 -0.21 -8.89 22.92
CA LEU A 23 -0.57 -8.91 21.49
C LEU A 23 -2.00 -8.42 21.26
N LEU A 24 -2.98 -8.91 22.03
CA LEU A 24 -4.37 -8.45 21.92
C LEU A 24 -4.51 -6.96 22.26
N SER A 25 -3.79 -6.49 23.29
CA SER A 25 -3.75 -5.06 23.64
C SER A 25 -3.14 -4.22 22.52
N ALA A 26 -2.06 -4.70 21.89
CA ALA A 26 -1.46 -4.06 20.73
C ALA A 26 -2.42 -4.02 19.54
N ALA A 27 -3.15 -5.10 19.27
CA ALA A 27 -4.16 -5.15 18.21
C ALA A 27 -5.28 -4.14 18.47
N ALA A 28 -5.82 -4.06 19.70
CA ALA A 28 -6.87 -3.12 20.07
C ALA A 28 -6.43 -1.65 19.90
N LEU A 29 -5.21 -1.31 20.33
CA LEU A 29 -4.66 0.05 20.14
C LEU A 29 -4.46 0.42 18.67
N ASN A 30 -4.05 -0.54 17.83
CA ASN A 30 -3.91 -0.32 16.40
C ASN A 30 -5.27 -0.29 15.67
N LEU A 31 -6.25 -1.07 16.13
CA LEU A 31 -7.63 -0.95 15.66
C LEU A 31 -8.19 0.44 15.96
N TRP A 32 -8.01 0.91 17.20
CA TRP A 32 -8.39 2.27 17.58
C TRP A 32 -7.72 3.33 16.71
N ARG A 33 -6.41 3.16 16.43
CA ARG A 33 -5.68 4.01 15.49
C ARG A 33 -6.30 3.99 14.09
N LEU A 34 -6.62 2.81 13.57
CA LEU A 34 -7.22 2.63 12.25
C LEU A 34 -8.62 3.25 12.17
N LEU A 35 -9.45 3.11 13.20
CA LEU A 35 -10.78 3.72 13.28
C LEU A 35 -10.73 5.25 13.32
N ARG A 36 -9.68 5.80 13.95
CA ARG A 36 -9.41 7.25 13.93
C ARG A 36 -8.88 7.73 12.59
N TRP A 37 -8.35 6.85 11.75
CA TRP A 37 -8.04 7.20 10.37
C TRP A 37 -9.35 7.35 9.62
N ARG A 38 -9.52 8.49 8.94
CA ARG A 38 -10.71 8.77 8.13
C ARG A 38 -10.70 7.95 6.83
N GLY A 39 -10.50 6.63 6.89
CA GLY A 39 -10.39 5.74 5.72
C GLY A 39 -11.64 5.76 4.84
N ALA A 40 -12.82 6.05 5.42
CA ALA A 40 -14.04 6.28 4.65
C ALA A 40 -13.93 7.50 3.72
N ALA A 41 -13.16 8.52 4.09
CA ALA A 41 -12.91 9.71 3.27
C ALA A 41 -11.90 9.43 2.15
N THR A 42 -11.13 8.33 2.20
CA THR A 42 -10.16 7.96 1.16
C THR A 42 -10.75 7.04 0.10
N ARG A 43 -12.07 6.78 0.09
CA ARG A 43 -12.71 5.88 -0.88
C ARG A 43 -12.59 6.35 -2.33
N SER A 44 -12.49 7.66 -2.56
CA SER A 44 -12.24 8.22 -3.89
C SER A 44 -10.82 7.94 -4.40
N GLU A 45 -9.89 7.59 -3.51
CA GLU A 45 -8.50 7.30 -3.82
C GLU A 45 -8.16 5.86 -3.43
N THR A 46 -8.47 4.92 -4.32
CA THR A 46 -8.31 3.48 -4.08
C THR A 46 -6.89 3.07 -3.69
N LEU A 47 -5.85 3.76 -4.19
CA LEU A 47 -4.46 3.48 -3.82
C LEU A 47 -4.19 3.75 -2.34
N LEU A 48 -4.88 4.74 -1.74
CA LEU A 48 -4.80 5.01 -0.30
C LEU A 48 -5.72 4.09 0.50
N LEU A 49 -6.89 3.74 -0.05
CA LEU A 49 -7.82 2.82 0.61
C LEU A 49 -7.17 1.44 0.85
N VAL A 50 -6.44 0.91 -0.13
CA VAL A 50 -5.80 -0.42 0.03
C VAL A 50 -4.72 -0.44 1.12
N LEU A 51 -4.07 0.69 1.42
CA LEU A 51 -3.15 0.78 2.56
C LEU A 51 -3.88 0.62 3.90
N HIS A 52 -5.11 1.13 4.01
CA HIS A 52 -5.95 0.91 5.19
C HIS A 52 -6.36 -0.56 5.31
N VAL A 53 -6.63 -1.23 4.18
CA VAL A 53 -6.91 -2.68 4.15
C VAL A 53 -5.68 -3.48 4.58
N GLY A 54 -4.49 -3.16 4.08
CA GLY A 54 -3.24 -3.80 4.53
C GLY A 54 -2.99 -3.58 6.02
N PHE A 55 -3.30 -2.40 6.55
CA PHE A 55 -3.20 -2.13 7.99
C PHE A 55 -4.28 -2.86 8.81
N ALA A 56 -5.48 -3.05 8.26
CA ALA A 56 -6.52 -3.87 8.88
C ALA A 56 -6.06 -5.33 9.01
N TRP A 57 -5.41 -5.88 7.98
CA TRP A 57 -4.79 -7.20 8.07
C TRP A 57 -3.71 -7.29 9.14
N LEU A 58 -2.90 -6.25 9.33
CA LEU A 58 -1.92 -6.21 10.44
C LEU A 58 -2.63 -6.36 11.79
N VAL A 59 -3.71 -5.60 12.00
CA VAL A 59 -4.51 -5.67 13.23
C VAL A 59 -5.09 -7.07 13.42
N LEU A 60 -5.70 -7.64 12.37
CA LEU A 60 -6.29 -8.97 12.41
C LEU A 60 -5.24 -10.06 12.68
N GLY A 61 -4.07 -9.99 12.02
CA GLY A 61 -2.99 -10.95 12.20
C GLY A 61 -2.37 -10.90 13.60
N VAL A 62 -2.19 -9.70 14.16
CA VAL A 62 -1.71 -9.56 15.56
C VAL A 62 -2.75 -10.07 16.56
N ALA A 63 -4.03 -9.80 16.32
CA ALA A 63 -5.10 -10.33 17.16
C ALA A 63 -5.15 -11.87 17.10
N ALA A 64 -5.11 -12.45 15.89
CA ALA A 64 -5.04 -13.88 15.67
C ALA A 64 -3.81 -14.51 16.34
N LEU A 65 -2.66 -13.83 16.30
CA LEU A 65 -1.44 -14.28 16.98
C LEU A 65 -1.61 -14.28 18.50
N GLY A 66 -2.28 -13.27 19.04
CA GLY A 66 -2.68 -13.21 20.44
C GLY A 66 -3.59 -14.37 20.84
N PHE A 67 -4.61 -14.68 20.03
CA PHE A 67 -5.49 -15.84 20.25
C PHE A 67 -4.72 -17.17 20.18
N ALA A 68 -3.89 -17.38 19.15
CA ALA A 68 -3.05 -18.57 19.02
C ALA A 68 -2.06 -18.75 20.19
N THR A 69 -1.66 -17.66 20.84
CA THR A 69 -0.79 -17.69 22.03
C THR A 69 -1.54 -18.09 23.30
N LEU A 70 -2.82 -17.73 23.39
CA LEU A 70 -3.67 -17.99 24.58
C LEU A 70 -4.43 -19.31 24.49
N ASP A 71 -4.75 -19.75 23.27
CA ASP A 71 -5.51 -20.95 22.99
C ASP A 71 -4.81 -21.78 21.91
N ALA A 72 -4.30 -22.94 22.30
CA ALA A 72 -3.63 -23.87 21.41
C ALA A 72 -4.57 -24.47 20.35
N ALA A 73 -5.90 -24.37 20.51
CA ALA A 73 -6.86 -24.81 19.51
C ALA A 73 -6.94 -23.86 18.30
N PHE A 74 -6.55 -22.59 18.47
CA PHE A 74 -6.55 -21.64 17.36
C PHE A 74 -5.33 -21.86 16.45
N PRO A 75 -5.50 -22.07 15.13
CA PRO A 75 -4.38 -22.37 14.23
C PRO A 75 -3.38 -21.21 14.14
N LEU A 76 -2.14 -21.44 14.59
CA LEU A 76 -1.05 -20.47 14.47
C LEU A 76 -0.82 -20.06 13.01
N ASP A 77 -0.95 -20.99 12.07
CA ASP A 77 -0.77 -20.72 10.65
C ASP A 77 -1.76 -19.68 10.12
N ALA A 78 -2.99 -19.64 10.65
CA ALA A 78 -3.97 -18.61 10.28
C ALA A 78 -3.48 -17.20 10.69
N ALA A 79 -2.87 -17.08 11.87
CA ALA A 79 -2.29 -15.83 12.36
C ALA A 79 -1.08 -15.40 11.51
N ILE A 80 -0.16 -16.33 11.24
CA ILE A 80 1.03 -16.07 10.43
C ILE A 80 0.65 -15.63 9.02
N HIS A 81 -0.29 -16.32 8.36
CA HIS A 81 -0.71 -15.96 7.00
C HIS A 81 -1.56 -14.68 6.95
N SER A 82 -2.27 -14.33 8.02
CA SER A 82 -2.89 -13.01 8.14
C SER A 82 -1.85 -11.89 8.13
N LEU A 83 -0.71 -12.08 8.79
CA LEU A 83 0.40 -11.11 8.79
C LEU A 83 1.17 -11.10 7.48
N THR A 84 1.50 -12.27 6.93
CA THR A 84 2.36 -12.37 5.74
C THR A 84 1.57 -12.15 4.45
N VAL A 85 0.54 -12.95 4.21
CA VAL A 85 -0.26 -12.88 2.97
C VAL A 85 -1.18 -11.67 3.00
N GLY A 86 -1.92 -11.51 4.10
CA GLY A 86 -2.84 -10.39 4.31
C GLY A 86 -2.11 -9.05 4.40
N ALA A 87 -1.35 -8.83 5.48
CA ALA A 87 -0.79 -7.51 5.77
C ALA A 87 0.38 -7.17 4.84
N VAL A 88 1.44 -7.99 4.83
CA VAL A 88 2.66 -7.71 4.05
C VAL A 88 2.37 -7.75 2.56
N GLY A 89 1.70 -8.80 2.06
CA GLY A 89 1.35 -8.93 0.64
C GLY A 89 0.53 -7.74 0.11
N THR A 90 -0.54 -7.38 0.82
CA THR A 90 -1.39 -6.24 0.44
C THR A 90 -0.62 -4.92 0.50
N MET A 91 0.17 -4.69 1.57
CA MET A 91 0.92 -3.45 1.76
C MET A 91 2.00 -3.27 0.68
N ILE A 92 2.70 -4.35 0.32
CA ILE A 92 3.70 -4.34 -0.75
C ILE A 92 3.05 -3.91 -2.06
N LEU A 93 1.97 -4.56 -2.48
CA LEU A 93 1.29 -4.22 -3.73
C LEU A 93 0.74 -2.78 -3.70
N ALA A 94 0.17 -2.34 -2.58
CA ALA A 94 -0.30 -0.97 -2.39
C ALA A 94 0.82 0.07 -2.56
N VAL A 95 1.98 -0.15 -1.91
CA VAL A 95 3.13 0.77 -2.02
C VAL A 95 3.73 0.72 -3.41
N MET A 96 3.99 -0.47 -3.96
CA MET A 96 4.64 -0.62 -5.25
C MET A 96 3.84 0.00 -6.40
N THR A 97 2.52 -0.20 -6.41
CA THR A 97 1.63 0.42 -7.41
C THR A 97 1.66 1.95 -7.29
N ARG A 98 1.54 2.51 -6.08
CA ARG A 98 1.61 3.96 -5.85
C ARG A 98 2.94 4.57 -6.25
N VAL A 99 4.05 3.96 -5.81
CA VAL A 99 5.43 4.39 -6.13
C VAL A 99 5.67 4.35 -7.63
N SER A 100 5.26 3.25 -8.29
CA SER A 100 5.41 3.11 -9.74
C SER A 100 4.70 4.22 -10.51
N ARG A 101 3.47 4.57 -10.13
CA ARG A 101 2.72 5.66 -10.79
C ARG A 101 3.30 7.04 -10.48
N GLY A 102 3.70 7.27 -9.23
CA GLY A 102 4.30 8.53 -8.79
C GLY A 102 5.62 8.86 -9.51
N HIS A 103 6.54 7.91 -9.61
CA HIS A 103 7.84 8.14 -10.29
C HIS A 103 7.73 8.24 -11.80
N THR A 104 6.61 7.82 -12.36
CA THR A 104 6.39 7.80 -13.80
C THR A 104 5.41 8.86 -14.27
N GLY A 105 5.02 9.79 -13.40
CA GLY A 105 4.18 10.94 -13.70
C GLY A 105 2.74 10.59 -14.10
N ARG A 106 2.27 9.38 -13.77
CA ARG A 106 0.92 8.92 -14.11
C ARG A 106 -0.05 9.31 -13.01
N ALA A 107 -1.30 9.55 -13.36
CA ALA A 107 -2.35 9.88 -12.41
C ALA A 107 -2.36 8.85 -11.26
N LEU A 108 -2.31 9.32 -10.02
CA LEU A 108 -2.40 8.48 -8.82
C LEU A 108 -3.85 8.06 -8.64
N SER A 109 -4.29 7.05 -9.39
CA SER A 109 -5.63 6.48 -9.31
C SER A 109 -5.54 5.02 -9.74
N ALA A 110 -6.33 4.15 -9.11
CA ALA A 110 -6.39 2.74 -9.48
C ALA A 110 -7.31 2.55 -10.68
N ASP A 111 -6.75 2.13 -11.81
CA ASP A 111 -7.49 1.60 -12.94
C ASP A 111 -8.00 0.18 -12.67
N GLY A 112 -8.94 -0.31 -13.48
CA GLY A 112 -9.53 -1.65 -13.34
C GLY A 112 -8.52 -2.77 -13.07
N PRO A 113 -7.40 -2.88 -13.81
CA PRO A 113 -6.36 -3.88 -13.54
C PRO A 113 -5.72 -3.75 -12.16
N THR A 114 -5.51 -2.52 -11.67
CA THR A 114 -4.94 -2.27 -10.34
C THR A 114 -5.93 -2.68 -9.23
N ILE A 115 -7.21 -2.41 -9.44
CA ILE A 115 -8.27 -2.89 -8.54
C ILE A 115 -8.29 -4.42 -8.51
N LEU A 116 -8.16 -5.07 -9.67
CA LEU A 116 -8.09 -6.53 -9.77
C LEU A 116 -6.88 -7.10 -9.02
N ILE A 117 -5.69 -6.49 -9.13
CA ILE A 117 -4.50 -6.90 -8.34
C ILE A 117 -4.82 -6.89 -6.85
N TYR A 118 -5.47 -5.83 -6.34
CA TYR A 118 -5.84 -5.73 -4.93
C TYR A 118 -6.90 -6.75 -4.53
N ALA A 119 -7.90 -6.98 -5.37
CA ALA A 119 -8.91 -8.01 -5.11
C ALA A 119 -8.28 -9.40 -5.02
N LEU A 120 -7.39 -9.75 -5.97
CA LEU A 120 -6.71 -11.04 -6.00
C LEU A 120 -5.87 -11.29 -4.75
N ILE A 121 -5.08 -10.32 -4.28
CA ILE A 121 -4.26 -10.52 -3.08
C ILE A 121 -5.10 -10.63 -1.81
N ILE A 122 -6.19 -9.87 -1.70
CA ILE A 122 -7.11 -9.96 -0.56
C ILE A 122 -7.80 -11.32 -0.56
N LEU A 123 -8.27 -11.80 -1.72
CA LEU A 123 -8.88 -13.12 -1.84
C LEU A 123 -7.87 -14.26 -1.57
N ALA A 124 -6.61 -14.11 -1.99
CA ALA A 124 -5.54 -15.05 -1.66
C ALA A 124 -5.34 -15.18 -0.14
N ALA A 125 -5.32 -14.04 0.57
CA ALA A 125 -5.23 -14.03 2.03
C ALA A 125 -6.44 -14.72 2.68
N CYS A 126 -7.66 -14.37 2.25
CA CYS A 126 -8.88 -14.99 2.75
C CYS A 126 -8.89 -16.52 2.52
N ALA A 127 -8.56 -16.97 1.31
CA ALA A 127 -8.49 -18.40 0.98
C ALA A 127 -7.43 -19.13 1.82
N ARG A 128 -6.25 -18.52 2.01
CA ARG A 128 -5.18 -19.11 2.82
C ARG A 128 -5.57 -19.26 4.29
N ILE A 129 -6.23 -18.25 4.85
CA ILE A 129 -6.72 -18.28 6.24
C ILE A 129 -7.86 -19.28 6.39
N ALA A 130 -8.79 -19.32 5.43
CA ALA A 130 -9.85 -20.33 5.41
C ALA A 130 -9.28 -21.75 5.37
N ALA A 131 -8.21 -21.99 4.59
CA ALA A 131 -7.51 -23.27 4.59
C ALA A 131 -6.98 -23.64 5.98
N ALA A 132 -6.26 -22.72 6.64
CA ALA A 132 -5.72 -22.95 7.97
C ALA A 132 -6.81 -23.24 9.02
N LEU A 133 -7.97 -22.57 8.93
CA LEU A 133 -9.10 -22.80 9.83
C LEU A 133 -9.87 -24.10 9.52
N ALA A 134 -9.82 -24.59 8.29
CA ALA A 134 -10.53 -25.78 7.83
C ALA A 134 -9.69 -27.07 7.87
N GLY A 135 -8.47 -27.03 8.42
CA GLY A 135 -7.58 -28.20 8.48
C GLY A 135 -6.78 -28.44 7.20
N GLU A 136 -6.41 -27.37 6.50
CA GLU A 136 -5.52 -27.37 5.32
C GLU A 136 -6.01 -28.19 4.10
N PRO A 137 -7.27 -28.04 3.64
CA PRO A 137 -7.74 -28.71 2.43
C PRO A 137 -6.95 -28.23 1.20
N THR A 138 -6.46 -29.18 0.41
CA THR A 138 -5.62 -28.95 -0.76
C THR A 138 -6.22 -27.96 -1.76
N ASP A 139 -7.53 -28.00 -1.98
CA ASP A 139 -8.20 -27.11 -2.94
C ASP A 139 -8.12 -25.63 -2.53
N LEU A 140 -8.27 -25.31 -1.24
CA LEU A 140 -8.12 -23.93 -0.76
C LEU A 140 -6.67 -23.47 -0.81
N LEU A 141 -5.71 -24.37 -0.59
CA LEU A 141 -4.28 -24.08 -0.73
C LEU A 141 -3.91 -23.76 -2.17
N ILE A 142 -4.37 -24.57 -3.13
CA ILE A 142 -4.16 -24.33 -4.57
C ILE A 142 -4.82 -23.02 -4.97
N LEU A 143 -6.05 -22.76 -4.53
CA LEU A 143 -6.75 -21.52 -4.83
C LEU A 143 -5.99 -20.29 -4.28
N ALA A 144 -5.54 -20.35 -3.03
CA ALA A 144 -4.76 -19.27 -2.43
C ALA A 144 -3.45 -19.01 -3.20
N ALA A 145 -2.73 -20.07 -3.56
CA ALA A 145 -1.51 -19.97 -4.34
C ALA A 145 -1.75 -19.40 -5.75
N ALA A 146 -2.80 -19.85 -6.44
CA ALA A 146 -3.16 -19.36 -7.76
C ALA A 146 -3.53 -17.87 -7.73
N LEU A 147 -4.33 -17.44 -6.75
CA LEU A 147 -4.71 -16.03 -6.56
C LEU A 147 -3.48 -15.15 -6.23
N TRP A 148 -2.56 -15.65 -5.40
CA TRP A 148 -1.31 -14.96 -5.08
C TRP A 148 -0.45 -14.76 -6.33
N VAL A 149 -0.20 -15.83 -7.08
CA VAL A 149 0.59 -15.78 -8.32
C VAL A 149 -0.07 -14.87 -9.34
N ALA A 150 -1.41 -14.91 -9.47
CA ALA A 150 -2.14 -14.03 -10.35
C ALA A 150 -2.00 -12.56 -9.95
N ALA A 151 -2.08 -12.23 -8.66
CA ALA A 151 -1.95 -10.86 -8.16
C ALA A 151 -0.57 -10.26 -8.48
N PHE A 152 0.51 -10.98 -8.11
CA PHE A 152 1.87 -10.51 -8.34
C PHE A 152 2.27 -10.60 -9.81
N GLY A 153 1.83 -11.62 -10.54
CA GLY A 153 2.05 -11.76 -11.97
C GLY A 153 1.41 -10.62 -12.76
N LEU A 154 0.14 -10.30 -12.45
CA LEU A 154 -0.55 -9.17 -13.08
C LEU A 154 0.12 -7.83 -12.74
N PHE A 155 0.56 -7.64 -11.49
CA PHE A 155 1.36 -6.49 -11.11
C PHE A 155 2.64 -6.39 -11.95
N ALA A 156 3.43 -7.47 -12.04
CA ALA A 156 4.68 -7.48 -12.79
C ALA A 156 4.45 -7.17 -14.27
N MET A 157 3.49 -7.85 -14.92
CA MET A 157 3.15 -7.62 -16.33
C MET A 157 2.74 -6.18 -16.61
N ARG A 158 1.98 -5.56 -15.69
CA ARG A 158 1.45 -4.20 -15.88
C ARG A 158 2.47 -3.11 -15.56
N TYR A 159 3.22 -3.28 -14.47
CA TYR A 159 4.07 -2.23 -13.90
C TYR A 159 5.54 -2.35 -14.30
N ALA A 160 6.05 -3.51 -14.71
CA ALA A 160 7.44 -3.63 -15.18
C ALA A 160 7.71 -2.79 -16.45
N PRO A 161 6.88 -2.81 -17.51
CA PRO A 161 7.12 -1.98 -18.70
C PRO A 161 7.07 -0.48 -18.40
N LEU A 162 6.29 -0.10 -17.39
CA LEU A 162 6.11 1.27 -16.94
C LEU A 162 7.37 1.85 -16.29
N LEU A 163 8.20 0.99 -15.68
CA LEU A 163 9.45 1.34 -14.99
C LEU A 163 10.68 1.16 -15.89
N LEU A 164 10.65 0.18 -16.79
CA LEU A 164 11.78 -0.17 -17.65
C LEU A 164 11.87 0.70 -18.92
N ARG A 165 10.77 1.34 -19.33
CA ARG A 165 10.82 2.26 -20.47
C ARG A 165 11.61 3.51 -20.11
N PRO A 166 12.59 3.93 -20.93
CA PRO A 166 13.25 5.22 -20.76
C PRO A 166 12.20 6.33 -20.65
N ARG A 167 12.39 7.29 -19.73
CA ARG A 167 11.60 8.53 -19.76
C ARG A 167 11.80 9.12 -21.14
N ASN A 168 10.74 9.17 -21.96
CA ASN A 168 10.76 10.01 -23.13
C ASN A 168 11.04 11.43 -22.64
N ALA A 169 12.27 11.90 -22.84
CA ALA A 169 12.63 13.29 -22.71
C ALA A 169 11.95 14.03 -23.86
N GLY A 170 10.67 14.34 -23.71
CA GLY A 170 9.89 15.13 -24.64
C GLY A 170 8.79 15.82 -23.84
N SER A 171 8.68 17.14 -23.78
CA SER A 171 9.35 18.20 -24.53
C SER A 171 9.31 19.44 -23.64
N SER A 172 10.47 19.90 -23.16
CA SER A 172 10.63 21.30 -22.77
C SER A 172 10.72 22.15 -24.05
N THR A 173 9.67 22.10 -24.87
CA THR A 173 9.40 23.15 -25.85
C THR A 173 8.33 24.02 -25.22
N GLN A 174 8.72 24.73 -24.15
CA GLN A 174 8.01 25.95 -23.82
C GLN A 174 8.43 26.95 -24.89
N ALA A 175 7.64 27.00 -25.97
CA ALA A 175 7.71 28.04 -26.97
C ALA A 175 7.53 29.38 -26.24
N THR A 176 8.65 30.03 -25.96
CA THR A 176 8.70 31.44 -25.60
C THR A 176 8.54 32.24 -26.89
N THR A 177 7.33 32.27 -27.42
CA THR A 177 6.93 33.22 -28.45
C THR A 177 5.75 34.02 -27.94
N GLY A 178 6.05 35.01 -27.09
CA GLY A 178 5.21 36.17 -26.86
C GLY A 178 5.87 37.38 -27.51
N PRO A 179 5.21 38.12 -28.42
CA PRO A 179 5.80 39.32 -29.00
C PRO A 179 5.89 40.42 -27.94
N SER A 180 7.11 40.85 -27.60
CA SER A 180 7.37 42.02 -26.76
C SER A 180 7.02 43.31 -27.52
N ARG A 181 5.74 43.64 -27.61
CA ARG A 181 5.30 45.02 -27.84
C ARG A 181 5.33 45.76 -26.51
N PHE A 182 6.37 46.53 -26.22
CA PHE A 182 6.28 47.74 -25.40
C PHE A 182 7.54 48.60 -25.57
N GLY A 183 7.36 49.82 -26.10
CA GLY A 183 8.08 51.00 -25.61
C GLY A 183 9.37 51.43 -26.31
N GLN A 184 9.36 51.64 -27.63
CA GLN A 184 10.16 52.75 -28.17
C GLN A 184 9.47 54.07 -27.77
N THR A 185 10.01 54.73 -26.75
CA THR A 185 9.78 56.15 -26.49
C THR A 185 11.14 56.83 -26.47
N GLY A 186 11.29 57.79 -27.38
CA GLY A 186 12.54 58.35 -27.84
C GLY A 186 13.35 59.08 -26.78
N ILE A 187 14.66 58.90 -26.89
CA ILE A 187 15.68 59.81 -26.37
C ILE A 187 15.70 61.01 -27.33
N GLY A 188 15.00 62.08 -26.94
CA GLY A 188 15.12 63.40 -27.57
C GLY A 188 16.17 64.22 -26.85
N THR A 189 17.37 64.29 -27.41
CA THR A 189 18.41 65.24 -27.02
C THR A 189 18.01 66.64 -27.51
N ALA A 190 17.93 67.60 -26.58
CA ALA A 190 17.69 69.00 -26.90
C ALA A 190 18.99 69.65 -27.44
N PRO A 191 18.94 70.43 -28.54
CA PRO A 191 20.07 71.25 -28.94
C PRO A 191 20.08 72.59 -28.18
N HIS A 192 21.26 72.92 -27.65
CA HIS A 192 21.65 74.25 -27.18
C HIS A 192 21.82 75.21 -28.37
N SER A 193 21.14 76.37 -28.31
CA SER A 193 21.48 77.61 -29.03
C SER A 193 20.66 78.75 -28.41
N GLY A 194 21.19 79.49 -27.43
CA GLY A 194 22.02 80.70 -27.57
C GLY A 194 21.32 81.85 -26.79
N PRO A 195 21.76 83.12 -26.83
CA PRO A 195 23.07 83.69 -27.16
C PRO A 195 23.98 83.91 -25.92
#